data_AF-A0A948Z5A5-F1
#
_entry.id   AF-A0A948Z5A5-F1
#
_cell.length_a   1.000
_cell.length_b   1.000
_cell.length_c   1.000
_cell.angle_alpha   90.00
_cell.angle_beta   90.00
_cell.angle_gamma   90.00
#
_symmetry.space_group_name_H-M   'P 1'
#
loop_
_entity.id
_entity.type
_entity.pdbx_description
1 polymer ?
#
loop_
_entity_poly.entity_id
_entity_poly.type
_entity_poly.pdbx_seq_one_letter_code
_entity_poly.pdbx_strand_id
1 'polypeptide(L)'
;MRTHKKNTAPTKERQKETIELAKGCDLVIVVGGRNSANTQRLFKICSKLAKEAIHIEKDDELPNDALNNKRNIFITAGASTPNWMIEKVLEKTKELSKKEKSFWAEKLTFLGKLFVTGNLYTAISAMSLTYICMKLESVKMDARLIILSGLFVASLHIINRMAEKGAVVPDRAQKFLFIRFKTAVKLIGILFGIFSIIISAIFGLKILIITALFWLAGIFYPYKTFAGLNKFSNFPASKDIVTALGWSFVCAGLPAISGGTIAYKSTQLALLFALLLVFMRSVLVGISNVHNDMIVGNKNERYG
;
A
#
# COMPACT_ATOMS: atom_id res chain seq x y z
N MET A 1 -7.94 22.10 9.57
CA MET A 1 -7.09 22.17 10.77
C MET A 1 -5.65 21.97 10.34
N ARG A 2 -4.72 22.84 10.73
CA ARG A 2 -3.29 22.68 10.46
C ARG A 2 -2.60 22.22 11.73
N THR A 3 -1.84 21.13 11.64
CA THR A 3 -1.11 20.55 12.78
C THR A 3 0.38 20.53 12.48
N HIS A 4 1.18 21.23 13.30
CA HIS A 4 2.63 21.25 13.20
C HIS A 4 3.24 20.41 14.34
N LYS A 5 4.24 19.57 14.05
CA LYS A 5 4.95 18.74 15.07
C LYS A 5 6.41 19.14 15.17
N LYS A 6 6.97 19.23 16.40
CA LYS A 6 8.41 19.48 16.58
C LYS A 6 8.97 18.96 17.92
N ASN A 7 10.17 18.37 17.86
CA ASN A 7 10.96 18.03 19.05
C ASN A 7 12.00 19.13 19.32
N THR A 8 12.04 19.66 20.54
CA THR A 8 12.79 20.88 20.87
C THR A 8 13.97 20.57 21.79
N ALA A 9 15.19 20.68 21.26
CA ALA A 9 16.41 20.64 22.08
C ALA A 9 16.55 21.93 22.91
N PRO A 10 17.24 21.91 24.08
CA PRO A 10 17.35 23.08 24.97
C PRO A 10 18.22 24.22 24.41
N THR A 11 18.66 24.14 23.15
CA THR A 11 19.40 25.21 22.47
C THR A 11 18.53 26.44 22.22
N LYS A 12 19.13 27.63 22.42
CA LYS A 12 18.45 28.94 22.28
C LYS A 12 17.76 29.11 20.92
N GLU A 13 18.36 28.62 19.84
CA GLU A 13 17.80 28.71 18.48
C GLU A 13 16.52 27.90 18.30
N ARG A 14 16.47 26.66 18.80
CA ARG A 14 15.27 25.81 18.67
C ARG A 14 14.12 26.27 19.56
N GLN A 15 14.43 26.87 20.71
CA GLN A 15 13.43 27.54 21.53
C GLN A 15 12.85 28.76 20.83
N LYS A 16 13.67 29.59 20.17
CA LYS A 16 13.20 30.75 19.41
C LYS A 16 12.22 30.36 18.31
N GLU A 17 12.52 29.29 17.56
CA GLU A 17 11.62 28.81 16.51
C GLU A 17 10.31 28.22 17.07
N THR A 18 10.38 27.56 18.23
CA THR A 18 9.19 27.04 18.93
C THR A 18 8.30 28.17 19.44
N ILE A 19 8.92 29.26 19.90
CA ILE A 19 8.25 30.50 20.29
C ILE A 19 7.51 31.12 19.09
N GLU A 20 8.18 31.22 17.94
CA GLU A 20 7.55 31.76 16.72
C GLU A 20 6.38 30.90 16.22
N LEU A 21 6.50 29.56 16.28
CA LEU A 21 5.41 28.65 15.89
C LEU A 21 4.24 28.64 16.88
N ALA A 22 4.52 28.84 18.19
CA ALA A 22 3.48 28.92 19.20
C ALA A 22 2.65 30.21 19.07
N LYS A 23 3.26 31.32 18.62
CA LYS A 23 2.57 32.58 18.35
C LYS A 23 1.57 32.37 17.19
N GLY A 24 0.28 32.57 17.47
CA GLY A 24 -0.79 32.42 16.48
C GLY A 24 -1.42 31.03 16.39
N CYS A 25 -1.04 30.11 17.29
CA CYS A 25 -1.76 28.85 17.47
C CYS A 25 -2.96 29.03 18.42
N ASP A 26 -4.07 28.35 18.11
CA ASP A 26 -5.25 28.32 18.96
C ASP A 26 -5.07 27.36 20.14
N LEU A 27 -4.23 26.33 19.98
CA LEU A 27 -3.86 25.36 20.99
C LEU A 27 -2.41 24.89 20.79
N VAL A 28 -1.64 24.83 21.87
CA VAL A 28 -0.33 24.17 21.91
C VAL A 28 -0.38 22.96 22.84
N ILE A 29 0.00 21.79 22.34
CA ILE A 29 0.11 20.56 23.12
C ILE A 29 1.58 20.29 23.39
N VAL A 30 1.98 20.33 24.65
CA VAL A 30 3.35 20.04 25.09
C VAL A 30 3.40 18.63 25.66
N VAL A 31 4.18 17.76 25.04
CA VAL A 31 4.32 16.36 25.41
C VAL A 31 5.61 16.14 26.20
N GLY A 32 5.51 15.45 27.34
CA GLY A 32 6.65 14.98 28.11
C GLY A 32 6.37 14.92 29.61
N GLY A 33 7.28 14.31 30.37
CA GLY A 33 7.06 14.07 31.81
C GLY A 33 6.84 15.35 32.63
N ARG A 34 5.92 15.29 33.59
CA ARG A 34 5.58 16.38 34.54
C ARG A 34 6.75 16.76 35.44
N ASN A 35 7.66 15.83 35.71
CA ASN A 35 8.88 16.07 36.50
C ASN A 35 10.04 16.66 35.67
N SER A 36 9.88 16.84 34.36
CA SER A 36 10.93 17.42 33.50
C SER A 36 10.91 18.94 33.59
N ALA A 37 11.93 19.53 34.23
CA ALA A 37 12.10 20.98 34.30
C ALA A 37 12.12 21.63 32.91
N ASN A 38 12.68 20.96 31.90
CA ASN A 38 12.70 21.46 30.52
C ASN A 38 11.30 21.45 29.88
N THR A 39 10.51 20.40 30.11
CA THR A 39 9.13 20.30 29.59
C THR A 39 8.23 21.32 30.29
N GLN A 40 8.36 21.50 31.60
CA GLN A 40 7.63 22.52 32.35
C GLN A 40 7.97 23.93 31.88
N ARG A 41 9.27 24.21 31.63
CA ARG A 41 9.70 25.51 31.10
C ARG A 41 9.13 25.76 29.71
N LEU A 42 9.14 24.75 28.84
CA LEU A 42 8.56 24.83 27.50
C LEU A 42 7.06 25.11 27.58
N PHE A 43 6.33 24.39 28.42
CA PHE A 43 4.91 24.61 28.67
C PHE A 43 4.62 26.03 29.15
N LYS A 44 5.36 26.53 30.16
CA LYS A 44 5.21 27.91 30.66
C LYS A 44 5.48 28.98 29.61
N ILE A 45 6.35 28.71 28.64
CA ILE A 45 6.61 29.63 27.53
C ILE A 45 5.43 29.59 26.55
N CYS A 46 5.02 28.39 26.13
CA CYS A 46 3.90 28.21 25.19
C CYS A 46 2.57 28.75 25.75
N SER A 47 2.31 28.57 27.05
CA SER A 47 1.09 29.05 27.72
C SER A 47 0.98 30.58 27.76
N LYS A 48 2.10 31.30 27.61
CA LYS A 48 2.13 32.77 27.52
C LYS A 48 1.93 33.29 26.10
N LEU A 49 2.11 32.43 25.08
CA LEU A 49 2.17 32.84 23.67
C LEU A 49 0.95 32.38 22.86
N ALA A 50 0.41 31.20 23.19
CA ALA A 50 -0.76 30.63 22.54
C ALA A 50 -2.05 31.01 23.26
N LYS A 51 -3.19 30.90 22.58
CA LYS A 51 -4.51 31.11 23.21
C LYS A 51 -4.80 30.07 24.29
N GLU A 52 -4.30 28.86 24.10
CA GLU A 52 -4.43 27.75 25.04
C GLU A 52 -3.20 26.86 24.94
N ALA A 53 -2.76 26.31 26.07
CA ALA A 53 -1.70 25.32 26.11
C ALA A 53 -2.07 24.19 27.08
N ILE A 54 -1.79 22.95 26.67
CA ILE A 54 -2.02 21.74 27.48
C ILE A 54 -0.71 20.98 27.61
N HIS A 55 -0.43 20.48 28.81
CA HIS A 55 0.70 19.60 29.09
C HIS A 55 0.18 18.18 29.35
N ILE A 56 0.66 17.22 28.56
CA ILE A 56 0.32 15.79 28.70
C ILE A 56 1.58 14.93 28.71
N GLU A 57 1.55 13.78 29.38
CA GLU A 57 2.59 12.76 29.25
C GLU A 57 2.19 11.69 28.21
N LYS A 58 0.89 11.40 28.11
CA LYS A 58 0.33 10.37 27.24
C LYS A 58 -0.85 10.88 26.42
N ASP A 59 -1.17 10.15 25.34
CA ASP A 59 -2.24 10.50 24.39
C ASP A 59 -3.66 10.37 24.96
N ASP A 60 -3.84 9.58 26.02
CA ASP A 60 -5.11 9.40 26.75
C ASP A 60 -5.45 10.60 27.67
N GLU A 61 -4.47 11.41 28.03
CA GLU A 61 -4.67 12.64 28.81
C GLU A 61 -5.24 13.80 27.97
N LEU A 62 -5.29 13.68 26.64
CA LEU A 62 -5.83 14.71 25.76
C LEU A 62 -7.37 14.69 25.81
N PRO A 63 -8.06 15.74 26.31
CA PRO A 63 -9.52 15.77 26.38
C PRO A 63 -10.15 15.67 24.99
N ASN A 64 -11.26 14.94 24.86
CA ASN A 64 -11.92 14.72 23.58
C ASN A 64 -12.44 16.03 22.95
N ASP A 65 -12.76 17.02 23.78
CA ASP A 65 -13.26 18.35 23.42
C ASP A 65 -12.14 19.40 23.26
N ALA A 66 -10.87 19.06 23.53
CA ALA A 66 -9.75 20.00 23.50
C ALA A 66 -9.56 20.70 22.14
N LEU A 67 -10.06 20.11 21.06
CA LEU A 67 -9.94 20.64 19.69
C LEU A 67 -11.15 21.48 19.25
N ASN A 68 -12.18 21.59 20.09
CA ASN A 68 -13.40 22.33 19.75
C ASN A 68 -13.07 23.80 19.46
N ASN A 69 -13.51 24.27 18.28
CA ASN A 69 -13.27 25.63 17.79
C ASN A 69 -11.78 26.01 17.60
N LYS A 70 -10.85 25.04 17.58
CA LYS A 70 -9.41 25.27 17.33
C LYS A 70 -9.08 24.95 15.87
N ARG A 71 -8.36 25.85 15.17
CA ARG A 71 -7.99 25.67 13.75
C ARG A 71 -6.50 25.39 13.57
N ASN A 72 -5.67 26.05 14.37
CA ASN A 72 -4.22 25.93 14.35
C ASN A 72 -3.73 25.28 15.65
N ILE A 73 -3.27 24.02 15.55
CA ILE A 73 -2.75 23.27 16.70
C ILE A 73 -1.28 22.99 16.48
N PHE A 74 -0.47 23.27 17.49
CA PHE A 74 0.94 22.98 17.48
C PHE A 74 1.27 21.94 18.55
N ILE A 75 1.97 20.87 18.16
CA ILE A 75 2.39 19.80 19.05
C ILE A 75 3.90 19.87 19.19
N THR A 76 4.37 20.03 20.42
CA THR A 76 5.80 20.07 20.72
C THR A 76 6.14 19.15 21.89
N ALA A 77 7.42 18.83 22.02
CA ALA A 77 7.91 18.03 23.14
C ALA A 77 9.29 18.47 23.58
N GLY A 78 9.61 18.21 24.86
CA GLY A 78 10.95 18.41 25.37
C GLY A 78 11.94 17.40 24.80
N ALA A 79 13.22 17.77 24.74
CA ALA A 79 14.31 16.97 24.16
C ALA A 79 14.41 15.51 24.65
N SER A 80 14.01 15.24 25.89
CA SER A 80 14.01 13.92 26.52
C SER A 80 12.77 13.07 26.18
N THR A 81 11.86 13.58 25.36
CA THR A 81 10.62 12.90 24.99
C THR A 81 10.84 12.17 23.67
N PRO A 82 10.63 10.84 23.61
CA PRO A 82 10.87 10.07 22.41
C PRO A 82 9.84 10.37 21.31
N ASN A 83 10.27 10.34 20.04
CA ASN A 83 9.42 10.72 18.90
C ASN A 83 8.12 9.90 18.79
N TRP A 84 8.12 8.62 19.17
CA TRP A 84 6.94 7.77 19.11
C TRP A 84 5.78 8.29 20.00
N MET A 85 6.10 8.99 21.08
CA MET A 85 5.11 9.58 21.99
C MET A 85 4.43 10.79 21.34
N ILE A 86 5.22 11.62 20.66
CA ILE A 86 4.71 12.75 19.85
C ILE A 86 3.81 12.24 18.73
N GLU A 87 4.17 11.11 18.10
CA GLU A 87 3.38 10.50 17.03
C GLU A 87 2.03 9.98 17.50
N LYS A 88 1.96 9.36 18.68
CA LYS A 88 0.69 8.94 19.28
C LYS A 88 -0.24 10.12 19.56
N VAL A 89 0.29 11.20 20.16
CA VAL A 89 -0.48 12.42 20.42
C VAL A 89 -0.95 13.07 19.11
N LEU A 90 -0.10 13.09 18.09
CA LEU A 90 -0.47 13.59 16.76
C LEU A 90 -1.59 12.75 16.13
N GLU A 91 -1.53 11.43 16.26
CA GLU A 91 -2.56 10.52 15.77
C GLU A 91 -3.89 10.74 16.49
N LYS A 92 -3.87 10.78 17.84
CA LYS A 92 -5.05 11.11 18.65
C LYS A 92 -5.64 12.47 18.29
N THR A 93 -4.79 13.49 18.11
CA THR A 93 -5.21 14.83 17.67
C THR A 93 -5.88 14.79 16.30
N LYS A 94 -5.39 13.98 15.36
CA LYS A 94 -6.02 13.79 14.05
C LYS A 94 -7.34 13.04 14.14
N GLU A 95 -7.45 12.08 15.05
CA GLU A 95 -8.71 11.35 15.31
C GLU A 95 -9.78 12.28 15.87
N LEU A 96 -9.46 13.06 16.91
CA LEU A 96 -10.37 14.05 17.49
C LEU A 96 -10.71 15.17 16.50
N SER A 97 -9.78 15.51 15.59
CA SER A 97 -10.01 16.49 14.53
C SER A 97 -10.91 15.97 13.40
N LYS A 98 -11.17 14.67 13.30
CA LYS A 98 -12.14 14.18 12.33
C LYS A 98 -13.51 14.68 12.78
N LYS A 99 -13.93 15.84 12.25
CA LYS A 99 -15.35 16.16 12.06
C LYS A 99 -16.05 14.89 11.61
N GLU A 100 -17.18 14.57 12.22
CA GLU A 100 -18.07 13.49 11.78
C GLU A 100 -18.12 13.51 10.26
N LYS A 101 -17.35 12.61 9.64
CA LYS A 101 -17.41 12.47 8.20
C LYS A 101 -18.77 11.84 7.97
N SER A 102 -19.53 12.38 7.02
CA SER A 102 -20.78 11.76 6.56
C SER A 102 -20.56 10.24 6.47
N PHE A 103 -21.47 9.46 7.05
CA PHE A 103 -21.44 8.00 7.03
C PHE A 103 -21.06 7.45 5.64
N TRP A 104 -21.54 8.11 4.58
CA TRP A 104 -21.21 7.80 3.18
C TRP A 104 -19.76 8.13 2.80
N ALA A 105 -19.22 9.26 3.25
CA ALA A 105 -17.82 9.61 3.03
C ALA A 105 -16.89 8.61 3.74
N GLU A 106 -17.24 8.18 4.96
CA GLU A 106 -16.47 7.14 5.66
C GLU A 106 -16.54 5.80 4.93
N LYS A 107 -17.75 5.35 4.55
CA LYS A 107 -17.94 4.11 3.79
C LYS A 107 -17.24 4.16 2.42
N LEU A 108 -17.26 5.31 1.73
CA LEU A 108 -16.56 5.48 0.45
C LEU A 108 -15.05 5.48 0.63
N THR A 109 -14.51 6.13 1.68
CA THR A 109 -13.08 6.04 1.99
C THR A 109 -12.67 4.63 2.41
N PHE A 110 -13.54 3.90 3.11
CA PHE A 110 -13.33 2.49 3.44
C PHE A 110 -13.34 1.62 2.19
N LEU A 111 -14.31 1.79 1.30
CA LEU A 111 -14.38 1.08 0.01
C LEU A 111 -13.17 1.41 -0.87
N GLY A 112 -12.78 2.68 -0.97
CA GLY A 112 -11.59 3.10 -1.70
C GLY A 112 -10.32 2.50 -1.09
N LYS A 113 -10.21 2.47 0.24
CA LYS A 113 -9.14 1.74 0.92
C LYS A 113 -9.20 0.26 0.58
N LEU A 114 -10.34 -0.41 0.66
CA LEU A 114 -10.49 -1.83 0.36
C LEU A 114 -10.20 -2.14 -1.11
N PHE A 115 -10.48 -1.23 -2.03
CA PHE A 115 -10.18 -1.33 -3.46
C PHE A 115 -8.68 -1.28 -3.74
N VAL A 116 -7.99 -0.28 -3.16
CA VAL A 116 -6.53 -0.11 -3.26
C VAL A 116 -5.79 -1.22 -2.50
N THR A 117 -6.34 -1.63 -1.37
CA THR A 117 -5.73 -2.58 -0.41
C THR A 117 -5.97 -4.04 -0.80
N GLY A 118 -7.17 -4.35 -1.26
CA GLY A 118 -7.61 -5.69 -1.64
C GLY A 118 -7.18 -6.10 -3.05
N ASN A 119 -6.32 -5.31 -3.71
CA ASN A 119 -5.82 -5.57 -5.06
C ASN A 119 -6.91 -5.66 -6.14
N LEU A 120 -8.12 -5.18 -5.87
CA LEU A 120 -9.25 -5.25 -6.82
C LEU A 120 -8.97 -4.43 -8.08
N TYR A 121 -8.23 -3.33 -7.94
CA TYR A 121 -7.77 -2.53 -9.07
C TYR A 121 -6.90 -3.35 -10.03
N THR A 122 -6.05 -4.27 -9.55
CA THR A 122 -5.19 -5.09 -10.44
C THR A 122 -6.00 -6.08 -11.27
N ALA A 123 -7.06 -6.65 -10.69
CA ALA A 123 -7.99 -7.51 -11.42
C ALA A 123 -8.68 -6.72 -12.53
N ILE A 124 -9.20 -5.53 -12.22
CA ILE A 124 -9.86 -4.66 -13.20
C ILE A 124 -8.87 -4.22 -14.29
N SER A 125 -7.63 -3.90 -13.94
CA SER A 125 -6.59 -3.60 -14.93
C SER A 125 -6.35 -4.76 -15.89
N ALA A 126 -6.29 -6.00 -15.40
CA ALA A 126 -6.12 -7.19 -16.24
C ALA A 126 -7.34 -7.43 -17.14
N MET A 127 -8.55 -7.28 -16.61
CA MET A 127 -9.80 -7.39 -17.37
C MET A 127 -9.84 -6.36 -18.52
N SER A 128 -9.55 -5.10 -18.23
CA SER A 128 -9.51 -4.02 -19.22
C SER A 128 -8.41 -4.25 -20.26
N LEU A 129 -7.22 -4.70 -19.84
CA LEU A 129 -6.13 -5.01 -20.76
C LEU A 129 -6.51 -6.18 -21.69
N THR A 130 -7.16 -7.22 -21.15
CA THR A 130 -7.65 -8.37 -21.93
C THR A 130 -8.66 -7.92 -22.97
N TYR A 131 -9.61 -7.07 -22.60
CA TYR A 131 -10.57 -6.50 -23.54
C TYR A 131 -9.87 -5.73 -24.70
N ILE A 132 -8.84 -4.94 -24.39
CA ILE A 132 -8.05 -4.22 -25.40
C ILE A 132 -7.30 -5.20 -26.31
N CYS A 133 -6.63 -6.20 -25.75
CA CYS A 133 -5.91 -7.23 -26.51
C CYS A 133 -6.85 -8.00 -27.44
N MET A 134 -8.04 -8.40 -26.96
CA MET A 134 -9.04 -9.06 -27.80
C MET A 134 -9.47 -8.20 -29.00
N LYS A 135 -9.61 -6.88 -28.81
CA LYS A 135 -9.88 -5.95 -29.91
C LYS A 135 -8.71 -5.83 -30.88
N LEU A 136 -7.47 -5.74 -30.37
CA LEU A 136 -6.27 -5.67 -31.21
C LEU A 136 -6.09 -6.94 -32.05
N GLU A 137 -6.37 -8.09 -31.45
CA GLU A 137 -6.27 -9.42 -32.08
C GLU A 137 -7.40 -9.71 -33.07
N SER A 138 -8.47 -8.89 -33.06
CA SER A 138 -9.70 -9.11 -33.83
C SER A 138 -10.37 -10.45 -33.53
N VAL A 139 -10.27 -10.93 -32.30
CA VAL A 139 -10.94 -12.16 -31.83
C VAL A 139 -12.34 -11.85 -31.29
N LYS A 140 -13.24 -12.83 -31.34
CA LYS A 140 -14.59 -12.68 -30.80
C LYS A 140 -14.52 -12.40 -29.30
N MET A 141 -15.22 -11.36 -28.88
CA MET A 141 -15.24 -10.94 -27.49
C MET A 141 -15.96 -11.97 -26.60
N ASP A 142 -15.28 -12.43 -25.56
CA ASP A 142 -15.77 -13.45 -24.64
C ASP A 142 -15.55 -12.97 -23.19
N ALA A 143 -16.65 -12.71 -22.49
CA ALA A 143 -16.61 -12.24 -21.12
C ALA A 143 -15.93 -13.23 -20.16
N ARG A 144 -15.94 -14.53 -20.47
CA ARG A 144 -15.33 -15.56 -19.62
C ARG A 144 -13.82 -15.44 -19.62
N LEU A 145 -13.17 -15.12 -20.76
CA LEU A 145 -11.73 -14.87 -20.84
C LEU A 145 -11.33 -13.59 -20.08
N ILE A 146 -12.18 -12.55 -20.14
CA ILE A 146 -11.98 -11.31 -19.40
C ILE A 146 -12.05 -11.57 -17.88
N ILE A 147 -13.06 -12.30 -17.41
CA ILE A 147 -13.20 -12.64 -15.98
C ILE A 147 -12.04 -13.56 -15.53
N LEU A 148 -11.67 -14.54 -16.37
CA LEU A 148 -10.56 -15.46 -16.12
C LEU A 148 -9.25 -14.69 -15.87
N SER A 149 -8.93 -13.69 -16.70
CA SER A 149 -7.69 -12.91 -16.56
C SER A 149 -7.68 -12.07 -15.28
N GLY A 150 -8.83 -11.47 -14.92
CA GLY A 150 -9.00 -10.76 -13.66
C GLY A 150 -8.75 -11.64 -12.44
N LEU A 151 -9.37 -12.83 -12.41
CA LEU A 151 -9.20 -13.81 -11.33
C LEU A 151 -7.77 -14.36 -11.25
N PHE A 152 -7.16 -14.68 -12.40
CA PHE A 152 -5.79 -15.17 -12.50
C PHE A 152 -4.79 -14.17 -11.90
N VAL A 153 -4.89 -12.92 -12.34
CA VAL A 153 -4.00 -11.83 -11.88
C VAL A 153 -4.23 -11.53 -10.41
N ALA A 154 -5.49 -11.45 -9.96
CA ALA A 154 -5.81 -11.22 -8.55
C ALA A 154 -5.20 -12.29 -7.66
N SER A 155 -5.30 -13.56 -8.07
CA SER A 155 -4.72 -14.70 -7.36
C SER A 155 -3.21 -14.55 -7.17
N LEU A 156 -2.47 -14.38 -8.27
CA LEU A 156 -1.00 -14.26 -8.22
C LEU A 156 -0.56 -13.01 -7.44
N HIS A 157 -1.26 -11.88 -7.59
CA HIS A 157 -0.89 -10.66 -6.89
C HIS A 157 -1.11 -10.78 -5.38
N ILE A 158 -2.21 -11.39 -4.94
CA ILE A 158 -2.46 -11.67 -3.52
C ILE A 158 -1.40 -12.63 -2.97
N ILE A 159 -1.12 -13.75 -3.64
CA ILE A 159 -0.18 -14.77 -3.15
C ILE A 159 1.25 -14.22 -3.11
N ASN A 160 1.68 -13.53 -4.17
CA ASN A 160 3.04 -13.00 -4.27
C ASN A 160 3.28 -11.88 -3.25
N ARG A 161 2.29 -11.00 -3.05
CA ARG A 161 2.37 -9.94 -2.02
C ARG A 161 2.49 -10.53 -0.60
N MET A 162 1.89 -11.69 -0.34
CA MET A 162 2.00 -12.37 0.96
C MET A 162 3.34 -13.07 1.17
N ALA A 163 4.02 -13.44 0.09
CA ALA A 163 5.34 -14.05 0.14
C ALA A 163 6.47 -13.01 0.29
N GLU A 164 6.22 -11.74 -0.02
CA GLU A 164 7.18 -10.65 0.17
C GLU A 164 7.39 -10.36 1.67
N LYS A 165 8.53 -10.81 2.20
CA LYS A 165 9.00 -10.44 3.54
C LYS A 165 9.47 -8.97 3.51
N GLY A 166 8.83 -8.13 4.32
CA GLY A 166 9.36 -6.80 4.66
C GLY A 166 8.98 -5.65 3.73
N ALA A 167 7.91 -5.74 2.96
CA ALA A 167 7.36 -4.55 2.31
C ALA A 167 6.77 -3.62 3.39
N VAL A 168 7.26 -2.38 3.47
CA VAL A 168 6.68 -1.34 4.31
C VAL A 168 5.26 -1.10 3.82
N VAL A 169 4.31 -1.66 4.57
CA VAL A 169 2.88 -1.47 4.32
C VAL A 169 2.56 0.00 4.61
N PRO A 170 2.13 0.82 3.63
CA PRO A 170 2.01 2.27 3.82
C PRO A 170 0.92 2.68 4.83
N ASP A 171 -0.07 1.82 5.07
CA ASP A 171 -1.24 2.13 5.91
C ASP A 171 -1.37 1.15 7.09
N ARG A 172 -1.59 1.67 8.31
CA ARG A 172 -1.85 0.86 9.53
C ARG A 172 -3.00 -0.12 9.30
N ALA A 173 -4.03 0.30 8.58
CA ALA A 173 -5.21 -0.52 8.26
C ALA A 173 -4.86 -1.74 7.38
N GLN A 174 -3.90 -1.59 6.46
CA GLN A 174 -3.38 -2.69 5.66
C GLN A 174 -2.60 -3.69 6.53
N LYS A 175 -1.81 -3.18 7.48
CA LYS A 175 -1.10 -4.03 8.46
C LYS A 175 -2.09 -4.88 9.27
N PHE A 176 -3.19 -4.29 9.74
CA PHE A 176 -4.19 -5.00 10.53
C PHE A 176 -4.91 -6.12 9.75
N LEU A 177 -5.39 -5.86 8.53
CA LEU A 177 -6.09 -6.87 7.72
C LEU A 177 -5.18 -8.05 7.34
N PHE A 178 -3.98 -7.75 6.85
CA PHE A 178 -3.05 -8.78 6.37
C PHE A 178 -2.30 -9.54 7.47
N ILE A 179 -2.14 -8.96 8.66
CA ILE A 179 -1.59 -9.67 9.83
C ILE A 179 -2.68 -10.52 10.49
N ARG A 180 -3.87 -9.95 10.73
CA ARG A 180 -4.95 -10.65 11.45
C ARG A 180 -5.61 -11.75 10.61
N PHE A 181 -5.80 -11.53 9.32
CA PHE A 181 -6.51 -12.46 8.42
C PHE A 181 -5.59 -13.05 7.34
N LYS A 182 -4.29 -13.17 7.62
CA LYS A 182 -3.26 -13.70 6.70
C LYS A 182 -3.69 -14.97 5.97
N THR A 183 -4.20 -15.95 6.72
CA THR A 183 -4.62 -17.25 6.19
C THR A 183 -5.84 -17.11 5.28
N ALA A 184 -6.87 -16.36 5.70
CA ALA A 184 -8.09 -16.16 4.93
C ALA A 184 -7.79 -15.45 3.60
N VAL A 185 -6.96 -14.40 3.61
CA VAL A 185 -6.60 -13.68 2.38
C VAL A 185 -5.80 -14.59 1.42
N LYS A 186 -4.90 -15.43 1.94
CA LYS A 186 -4.18 -16.43 1.12
C LYS A 186 -5.15 -17.44 0.51
N LEU A 187 -6.11 -17.96 1.28
CA LEU A 187 -7.12 -18.89 0.79
C LEU A 187 -7.98 -18.26 -0.31
N ILE A 188 -8.40 -17.01 -0.14
CA ILE A 188 -9.14 -16.26 -1.19
C ILE A 188 -8.30 -16.16 -2.47
N GLY A 189 -7.01 -15.84 -2.36
CA GLY A 189 -6.09 -15.82 -3.49
C GLY A 189 -6.02 -17.17 -4.21
N ILE A 190 -5.90 -18.28 -3.47
CA ILE A 190 -5.89 -19.63 -4.04
C ILE A 190 -7.21 -19.95 -4.74
N LEU A 191 -8.34 -19.63 -4.11
CA LEU A 191 -9.68 -19.85 -4.66
C LEU A 191 -9.89 -19.11 -5.98
N PHE A 192 -9.45 -17.85 -6.09
CA PHE A 192 -9.51 -17.11 -7.36
C PHE A 192 -8.73 -17.80 -8.48
N GLY A 193 -7.57 -18.37 -8.17
CA GLY A 193 -6.78 -19.11 -9.15
C GLY A 193 -7.44 -20.43 -9.56
N ILE A 194 -8.00 -21.18 -8.61
CA ILE A 194 -8.79 -22.38 -8.89
C ILE A 194 -9.98 -22.04 -9.80
N PHE A 195 -10.74 -20.99 -9.48
CA PHE A 195 -11.85 -20.55 -10.32
C PHE A 195 -11.39 -20.12 -11.73
N SER A 196 -10.24 -19.45 -11.85
CA SER A 196 -9.65 -19.13 -13.15
C SER A 196 -9.35 -20.38 -13.99
N ILE A 197 -8.79 -21.43 -13.37
CA ILE A 197 -8.52 -22.72 -14.02
C ILE A 197 -9.82 -23.45 -14.38
N ILE A 198 -10.86 -23.38 -13.55
CA ILE A 198 -12.17 -23.97 -13.86
C ILE A 198 -12.79 -23.27 -15.08
N ILE A 199 -12.72 -21.94 -15.17
CA ILE A 199 -13.22 -21.19 -16.33
C ILE A 199 -12.40 -21.55 -17.58
N SER A 200 -11.08 -21.72 -17.45
CA SER A 200 -10.22 -22.06 -18.58
C SER A 200 -10.54 -23.43 -19.18
N ALA A 201 -11.08 -24.37 -18.38
CA ALA A 201 -11.57 -25.68 -18.83
C ALA A 201 -12.62 -25.59 -19.94
N ILE A 202 -13.46 -24.54 -19.93
CA ILE A 202 -14.54 -24.32 -20.90
C ILE A 202 -13.99 -24.13 -22.32
N PHE A 203 -12.75 -23.66 -22.44
CA PHE A 203 -12.07 -23.42 -23.72
C PHE A 203 -11.21 -24.61 -24.19
N GLY A 204 -11.28 -25.74 -23.47
CA GLY A 204 -10.63 -26.98 -23.83
C GLY A 204 -9.33 -27.25 -23.08
N LEU A 205 -8.85 -28.51 -23.22
CA LEU A 205 -7.75 -29.05 -22.43
C LEU A 205 -6.43 -28.29 -22.61
N LYS A 206 -6.14 -27.80 -23.82
CA LYS A 206 -4.92 -27.03 -24.11
C LYS A 206 -4.86 -25.75 -23.26
N ILE A 207 -5.94 -24.97 -23.24
CA ILE A 207 -6.01 -23.72 -22.47
C ILE A 207 -5.97 -24.02 -20.97
N LEU A 208 -6.67 -25.07 -20.51
CA LEU A 208 -6.61 -25.52 -19.12
C LEU A 208 -5.17 -25.80 -18.66
N ILE A 209 -4.45 -26.64 -19.40
CA ILE A 209 -3.10 -27.06 -19.03
C ILE A 209 -2.17 -25.85 -18.97
N ILE A 210 -2.20 -24.99 -20.00
CA ILE A 210 -1.29 -23.83 -20.05
C ILE A 210 -1.64 -22.82 -18.95
N THR A 211 -2.93 -22.53 -18.70
CA THR A 211 -3.35 -21.65 -17.59
C THR A 211 -2.90 -22.21 -16.24
N ALA A 212 -3.08 -23.51 -15.99
CA ALA A 212 -2.64 -24.16 -14.76
C ALA A 212 -1.12 -24.09 -14.59
N LEU A 213 -0.35 -24.36 -15.65
CA LEU A 213 1.11 -24.27 -15.63
C LEU A 213 1.59 -22.86 -15.29
N PHE A 214 1.06 -21.83 -15.96
CA PHE A 214 1.43 -20.44 -15.69
C PHE A 214 1.01 -19.98 -14.29
N TRP A 215 -0.14 -20.43 -13.80
CA TRP A 215 -0.59 -20.12 -12.45
C TRP A 215 0.31 -20.77 -11.39
N LEU A 216 0.62 -22.06 -11.53
CA LEU A 216 1.54 -22.78 -10.64
C LEU A 216 2.93 -22.15 -10.65
N ALA A 217 3.48 -21.84 -11.84
CA ALA A 217 4.75 -21.15 -11.96
C ALA A 217 4.73 -19.80 -11.23
N GLY A 218 3.64 -19.03 -11.37
CA GLY A 218 3.46 -17.76 -10.68
C GLY A 218 3.38 -17.90 -9.15
N ILE A 219 2.71 -18.94 -8.65
CA ILE A 219 2.61 -19.23 -7.21
C ILE A 219 3.95 -19.64 -6.62
N PHE A 220 4.70 -20.48 -7.32
CA PHE A 220 5.97 -20.99 -6.81
C PHE A 220 7.12 -20.00 -6.98
N TYR A 221 7.00 -19.03 -7.88
CA TYR A 221 8.03 -18.02 -8.15
C TYR A 221 8.62 -17.35 -6.88
N PRO A 222 7.83 -16.90 -5.88
CA PRO A 222 8.37 -16.28 -4.68
C PRO A 222 9.04 -17.26 -3.68
N TYR A 223 8.81 -18.56 -3.84
CA TYR A 223 9.26 -19.60 -2.91
C TYR A 223 10.55 -20.25 -3.44
N LYS A 224 11.36 -20.83 -2.53
CA LYS A 224 12.53 -21.61 -2.94
C LYS A 224 12.07 -22.80 -3.76
N THR A 225 12.55 -22.93 -4.99
CA THR A 225 12.38 -24.15 -5.79
C THR A 225 13.05 -25.33 -5.09
N PHE A 226 12.44 -26.51 -5.19
CA PHE A 226 12.79 -27.75 -4.47
C PHE A 226 14.20 -28.32 -4.80
N ALA A 227 14.96 -27.67 -5.69
CA ALA A 227 16.18 -28.23 -6.29
C ALA A 227 17.48 -27.47 -5.94
N GLY A 228 17.59 -26.84 -4.76
CA GLY A 228 18.84 -26.19 -4.32
C GLY A 228 19.30 -24.97 -5.15
N LEU A 229 18.56 -24.61 -6.21
CA LEU A 229 18.78 -23.39 -6.97
C LEU A 229 18.47 -22.19 -6.07
N ASN A 230 19.50 -21.40 -5.77
CA ASN A 230 19.37 -20.12 -5.09
C ASN A 230 18.27 -19.28 -5.77
N LYS A 231 17.50 -18.52 -4.96
CA LYS A 231 16.37 -17.67 -5.38
C LYS A 231 16.52 -17.15 -6.82
N PHE A 232 15.67 -17.59 -7.74
CA PHE A 232 15.47 -16.90 -9.03
C PHE A 232 15.08 -15.42 -8.82
N SER A 233 14.55 -15.08 -7.63
CA SER A 233 14.28 -13.71 -7.19
C SER A 233 15.53 -12.85 -6.91
N ASN A 234 16.75 -13.40 -6.96
CA ASN A 234 17.97 -12.62 -6.70
C ASN A 234 18.41 -11.78 -7.91
N PHE A 235 17.88 -12.07 -9.11
CA PHE A 235 18.15 -11.23 -10.27
C PHE A 235 17.31 -9.94 -10.18
N PRO A 236 17.91 -8.75 -10.26
CA PRO A 236 17.16 -7.49 -10.26
C PRO A 236 16.15 -7.48 -11.40
N ALA A 237 14.94 -6.97 -11.15
CA ALA A 237 13.81 -6.97 -12.08
C ALA A 237 13.24 -8.35 -12.51
N SER A 238 13.73 -9.48 -11.98
CA SER A 238 13.17 -10.82 -12.26
C SER A 238 11.66 -10.91 -11.99
N LYS A 239 11.21 -10.30 -10.89
CA LYS A 239 9.79 -10.26 -10.51
C LYS A 239 8.96 -9.50 -11.55
N ASP A 240 9.49 -8.38 -12.03
CA ASP A 240 8.81 -7.53 -13.01
C ASP A 240 8.67 -8.25 -14.35
N ILE A 241 9.73 -8.97 -14.77
CA ILE A 241 9.73 -9.81 -15.98
C ILE A 241 8.71 -10.94 -15.85
N VAL A 242 8.74 -11.71 -14.76
CA VAL A 242 7.81 -12.84 -14.56
C VAL A 242 6.36 -12.36 -14.47
N THR A 243 6.13 -11.23 -13.79
CA THR A 243 4.79 -10.62 -13.71
C THR A 243 4.30 -10.18 -15.10
N ALA A 244 5.16 -9.52 -15.88
CA ALA A 244 4.82 -9.06 -17.21
C ALA A 244 4.52 -10.22 -18.17
N LEU A 245 5.32 -11.28 -18.12
CA LEU A 245 5.08 -12.50 -18.92
C LEU A 245 3.75 -13.17 -18.55
N GLY A 246 3.44 -13.30 -17.26
CA GLY A 246 2.18 -13.87 -16.80
C GLY A 246 0.96 -13.06 -17.23
N TRP A 247 1.02 -11.73 -17.14
CA TRP A 247 -0.07 -10.85 -17.58
C TRP A 247 -0.22 -10.83 -19.10
N SER A 248 0.89 -10.72 -19.84
CA SER A 248 0.87 -10.74 -21.31
C SER A 248 0.26 -12.04 -21.84
N PHE A 249 0.65 -13.17 -21.25
CA PHE A 249 0.06 -14.47 -21.58
C PHE A 249 -1.45 -14.52 -21.30
N VAL A 250 -1.89 -14.15 -20.09
CA VAL A 250 -3.32 -14.29 -19.74
C VAL A 250 -4.20 -13.27 -20.46
N CYS A 251 -3.69 -12.07 -20.76
CA CYS A 251 -4.47 -10.99 -21.36
C CYS A 251 -4.49 -11.03 -22.89
N ALA A 252 -3.42 -11.51 -23.55
CA ALA A 252 -3.32 -11.56 -25.01
C ALA A 252 -3.11 -13.00 -25.53
N GLY A 253 -2.22 -13.77 -24.89
CA GLY A 253 -1.94 -15.15 -25.30
C GLY A 253 -3.15 -16.07 -25.24
N LEU A 254 -3.90 -16.07 -24.13
CA LEU A 254 -5.08 -16.92 -23.97
C LEU A 254 -6.20 -16.60 -24.96
N PRO A 255 -6.62 -15.33 -25.14
CA PRO A 255 -7.59 -15.00 -26.19
C PRO A 255 -7.13 -15.38 -27.58
N ALA A 256 -5.86 -15.17 -27.92
CA ALA A 256 -5.35 -15.55 -29.23
C ALA A 256 -5.29 -17.07 -29.45
N ILE A 257 -4.94 -17.85 -28.43
CA ILE A 257 -5.00 -19.33 -28.50
C ILE A 257 -6.46 -19.78 -28.66
N SER A 258 -7.39 -19.17 -27.92
CA SER A 258 -8.81 -19.48 -28.01
C SER A 258 -9.42 -19.08 -29.36
N GLY A 259 -8.94 -17.99 -29.96
CA GLY A 259 -9.39 -17.49 -31.26
C GLY A 259 -8.66 -18.10 -32.46
N GLY A 260 -7.62 -18.90 -32.22
CA GLY A 260 -6.78 -19.47 -33.28
C GLY A 260 -5.89 -18.45 -34.01
N THR A 261 -5.68 -17.27 -33.46
CA THR A 261 -4.97 -16.13 -34.09
C THR A 261 -3.52 -15.99 -33.62
N ILE A 262 -2.97 -16.96 -32.88
CA ILE A 262 -1.65 -16.86 -32.23
C ILE A 262 -0.50 -16.50 -33.19
N ALA A 263 -0.58 -16.96 -34.45
CA ALA A 263 0.43 -16.71 -35.47
C ALA A 263 0.31 -15.33 -36.15
N TYR A 264 -0.77 -14.58 -35.88
CA TYR A 264 -1.03 -13.31 -36.56
C TYR A 264 -0.13 -12.19 -36.01
N LYS A 265 0.29 -11.28 -36.88
CA LYS A 265 1.09 -10.10 -36.51
C LYS A 265 0.36 -9.21 -35.49
N SER A 266 -0.97 -9.13 -35.58
CA SER A 266 -1.81 -8.42 -34.59
C SER A 266 -1.66 -8.99 -33.19
N THR A 267 -1.61 -10.32 -33.06
CA THR A 267 -1.39 -11.00 -31.78
C THR A 267 0.01 -10.78 -31.23
N GLN A 268 1.04 -10.85 -32.08
CA GLN A 268 2.41 -10.56 -31.67
C GLN A 268 2.53 -9.13 -31.12
N LEU A 269 1.85 -8.18 -31.76
CA LEU A 269 1.77 -6.80 -31.29
C LEU A 269 1.01 -6.69 -29.96
N ALA A 270 -0.13 -7.38 -29.80
CA ALA A 270 -0.91 -7.37 -28.56
C ALA A 270 -0.12 -7.97 -27.38
N LEU A 271 0.59 -9.08 -27.61
CA LEU A 271 1.49 -9.70 -26.63
C LEU A 271 2.61 -8.75 -26.21
N LEU A 272 3.29 -8.12 -27.18
CA LEU A 272 4.36 -7.17 -26.91
C LEU A 272 3.84 -5.93 -26.17
N PHE A 273 2.70 -5.39 -26.59
CA PHE A 273 2.04 -4.26 -25.94
C PHE A 273 1.70 -4.57 -24.47
N ALA A 274 1.05 -5.70 -24.21
CA ALA A 274 0.71 -6.12 -22.86
C ALA A 274 1.96 -6.36 -22.00
N LEU A 275 3.00 -6.97 -22.57
CA LEU A 275 4.27 -7.23 -21.89
C LEU A 275 4.94 -5.91 -21.47
N LEU A 276 5.12 -4.97 -22.40
CA LEU A 276 5.78 -3.69 -22.13
C LEU A 276 5.00 -2.83 -21.14
N LEU A 277 3.68 -2.75 -21.30
CA LEU A 277 2.82 -1.96 -20.41
C LEU A 277 2.89 -2.48 -18.98
N VAL A 278 2.79 -3.80 -18.79
CA VAL A 278 2.85 -4.41 -17.45
C VAL A 278 4.26 -4.31 -16.87
N PHE A 279 5.30 -4.51 -17.69
CA PHE A 279 6.68 -4.36 -17.26
C PHE A 279 6.97 -2.93 -16.78
N MET A 280 6.62 -1.91 -17.56
CA MET A 280 6.79 -0.50 -17.17
C MET A 280 6.02 -0.20 -15.88
N ARG A 281 4.76 -0.65 -15.76
CA ARG A 281 3.97 -0.46 -14.54
C ARG A 281 4.64 -1.12 -13.34
N SER A 282 5.19 -2.33 -13.51
CA SER A 282 5.83 -3.07 -12.42
C SER A 282 7.12 -2.39 -11.96
N VAL A 283 7.97 -1.97 -12.90
CA VAL A 283 9.22 -1.25 -12.63
C VAL A 283 8.96 0.12 -11.97
N LEU A 284 8.00 0.90 -12.48
CA LEU A 284 7.65 2.21 -11.88
C LEU A 284 7.18 2.08 -10.43
N VAL A 285 6.35 1.08 -10.13
CA VAL A 285 5.93 0.78 -8.76
C VAL A 285 7.11 0.32 -7.91
N GLY A 286 8.00 -0.51 -8.45
CA GLY A 286 9.24 -0.92 -7.80
C GLY A 286 10.12 0.27 -7.39
N ILE A 287 10.36 1.19 -8.31
CA ILE A 287 11.16 2.41 -8.07
C ILE A 287 10.47 3.30 -7.02
N SER A 288 9.15 3.51 -7.12
CA SER A 288 8.38 4.31 -6.17
C SER A 288 8.46 3.75 -4.75
N ASN A 289 8.40 2.42 -4.59
CA ASN A 289 8.54 1.78 -3.28
C ASN A 289 9.95 1.97 -2.70
N VAL A 290 11.00 1.81 -3.51
CA VAL A 290 12.38 2.05 -3.08
C VAL A 290 12.58 3.52 -2.67
N HIS A 291 12.01 4.46 -3.41
CA HIS A 291 12.07 5.88 -3.07
C HIS A 291 11.35 6.20 -1.76
N ASN A 292 10.16 5.63 -1.54
CA ASN A 292 9.43 5.77 -0.28
C ASN A 292 10.20 5.16 0.90
N ASP A 293 10.83 4.00 0.73
CA ASP A 293 11.66 3.37 1.76
C ASP A 293 12.87 4.25 2.13
N MET A 294 13.49 4.90 1.13
CA MET A 294 14.58 5.87 1.36
C MET A 294 14.09 7.12 2.13
N ILE A 295 12.90 7.65 1.82
CA ILE A 295 12.31 8.82 2.51
C ILE A 295 11.95 8.49 3.97
N VAL A 296 11.42 7.29 4.22
CA VAL A 296 10.96 6.86 5.56
C VAL A 296 12.15 6.47 6.48
N GLY A 297 13.37 6.43 5.96
CA GLY A 297 14.58 6.26 6.77
C GLY A 297 14.74 4.85 7.34
N ASN A 298 14.15 3.84 6.70
CA ASN A 298 14.24 2.46 7.14
C ASN A 298 15.56 1.82 6.65
N LYS A 299 16.68 2.29 7.21
CA LYS A 299 18.05 1.84 6.85
C LYS A 299 18.59 0.67 7.68
N ASN A 300 17.82 0.10 8.61
CA ASN A 300 18.33 -0.95 9.47
C ASN A 300 17.58 -2.28 9.23
N GLU A 301 18.34 -3.39 9.26
CA GLU A 301 17.91 -4.80 9.19
C GLU A 301 17.95 -5.52 7.82
N ARG A 302 18.94 -5.27 6.97
CA ARG A 302 19.29 -6.22 5.88
C ARG A 302 20.74 -6.70 5.87
N TYR A 303 21.44 -6.61 6.99
CA TYR A 303 22.67 -7.38 7.24
C TYR A 303 22.63 -7.89 8.68
N GLY A 304 22.28 -9.17 8.81
CA GLY A 304 22.15 -9.93 10.05
C GLY A 304 21.83 -11.36 9.68
#